data_AF-M3AVK5-F1
#
_entry.id   AF-M3AVK5-F1
#
_cell.length_a   1.000
_cell.length_b   1.000
_cell.length_c   1.000
_cell.angle_alpha   90.00
_cell.angle_beta   90.00
_cell.angle_gamma   90.00
#
_symmetry.space_group_name_H-M   'P 1'
#
loop_
_entity.id
_entity.type
_entity.pdbx_description
1 polymer ?
#
loop_
_entity_poly.entity_id
_entity_poly.type
_entity_poly.pdbx_seq_one_letter_code
_entity_poly.pdbx_strand_id
1 'polypeptide(L)'
;MMQDAVKTATQARKEAAQRQMLLDQERGWNRQDLERQASHRRWKAGDVYAPHDLTGVEMAKWKKLRRKPKPRYDVIDRLGLNPLHHYKNFSIMSEYMTEMGRIRHSNDTNLRPVNQRKMAKAIRRAVGLGILMPGTHRHPEILRIDMNPGR
;
A
#
# COMPACT_ATOMS: atom_id res chain seq x y z
N MET A 1 37.31 -4.06 -26.15
CA MET A 1 35.98 -3.68 -26.71
C MET A 1 34.85 -3.88 -25.70
N MET A 2 34.40 -5.11 -25.40
CA MET A 2 33.25 -5.32 -24.49
C MET A 2 33.56 -4.99 -23.01
N GLN A 3 34.78 -5.26 -22.55
CA GLN A 3 35.20 -4.93 -21.18
C GLN A 3 35.38 -3.42 -20.95
N ASP A 4 35.77 -2.68 -21.99
CA ASP A 4 35.96 -1.22 -21.91
C ASP A 4 34.62 -0.49 -21.88
N ALA A 5 33.62 -0.98 -22.62
CA ALA A 5 32.25 -0.48 -22.58
C ALA A 5 31.57 -0.69 -21.20
N VAL A 6 31.88 -1.78 -20.50
CA VAL A 6 31.39 -2.03 -19.13
C VAL A 6 32.08 -1.09 -18.13
N LYS A 7 33.37 -0.80 -18.33
CA LYS A 7 34.13 0.16 -17.50
C LYS A 7 33.64 1.59 -17.69
N THR A 8 33.33 2.02 -18.91
CA THR A 8 32.79 3.35 -19.17
C THR A 8 31.36 3.50 -18.64
N ALA A 9 30.50 2.48 -18.80
CA ALA A 9 29.15 2.50 -18.23
C ALA A 9 29.15 2.55 -16.69
N THR A 10 30.12 1.90 -16.04
CA THR A 10 30.27 1.95 -14.57
C THR A 10 30.85 3.29 -14.10
N GLN A 11 31.76 3.90 -14.86
CA GLN A 11 32.26 5.26 -14.61
C GLN A 11 31.15 6.31 -14.75
N ALA A 12 30.36 6.28 -15.83
CA ALA A 12 29.24 7.19 -16.03
C ALA A 12 28.18 7.08 -14.91
N ARG A 13 27.90 5.86 -14.40
CA ARG A 13 27.03 5.66 -13.23
C ARG A 13 27.60 6.26 -11.94
N LYS A 14 28.91 6.16 -11.72
CA LYS A 14 29.59 6.78 -10.58
C LYS A 14 29.56 8.31 -10.67
N GLU A 15 29.83 8.87 -11.83
CA GLU A 15 29.79 10.32 -12.09
C GLU A 15 28.37 10.88 -11.91
N ALA A 16 27.34 10.17 -12.41
CA ALA A 16 25.95 10.53 -12.20
C ALA A 16 25.57 10.51 -10.71
N ALA A 17 26.04 9.51 -9.95
CA ALA A 17 25.81 9.43 -8.50
C ALA A 17 26.52 10.57 -7.75
N GLN A 18 27.77 10.88 -8.10
CA GLN A 18 28.53 11.99 -7.51
C GLN A 18 27.86 13.35 -7.80
N ARG A 19 27.38 13.55 -9.04
CA ARG A 19 26.64 14.75 -9.43
C ARG A 19 25.33 14.87 -8.64
N GLN A 20 24.61 13.78 -8.42
CA GLN A 20 23.42 13.77 -7.57
C GLN A 20 23.76 14.11 -6.11
N MET A 21 24.86 13.59 -5.56
CA MET A 21 25.30 13.90 -4.20
C MET A 21 25.66 15.38 -4.01
N LEU A 22 26.36 15.98 -4.98
CA LEU A 22 26.67 17.42 -4.95
C LEU A 22 25.40 18.27 -5.01
N LEU A 23 24.46 17.92 -5.90
CA LEU A 23 23.16 18.60 -6.00
C LEU A 23 22.33 18.45 -4.72
N ASP A 24 22.38 17.30 -4.05
CA ASP A 24 21.69 17.08 -2.77
C ASP A 24 22.35 17.84 -1.62
N GLN A 25 23.67 18.06 -1.69
CA GLN A 25 24.43 18.86 -0.73
C GLN A 25 24.18 20.36 -0.90
N GLU A 26 24.04 20.83 -2.14
CA GLU A 26 23.64 22.22 -2.45
C GLU A 26 22.16 22.47 -2.18
N ARG A 27 21.34 21.42 -2.28
CA ARG A 27 19.91 21.48 -1.95
C ARG A 27 19.76 21.64 -0.44
N GLY A 28 19.67 22.89 0.00
CA GLY A 28 19.30 23.22 1.37
C GLY A 28 18.02 22.50 1.80
N TRP A 29 17.90 22.30 3.12
CA TRP A 29 16.78 21.62 3.75
C TRP A 29 15.44 22.32 3.47
N ASN A 30 14.67 21.79 2.51
CA ASN A 30 13.32 22.25 2.26
C ASN A 30 12.37 21.72 3.35
N ARG A 31 11.40 22.54 3.78
CA ARG A 31 10.39 22.15 4.78
C ARG A 31 9.75 20.80 4.48
N GLN A 32 9.42 20.55 3.21
CA GLN A 32 8.81 19.28 2.78
C GLN A 32 9.73 18.07 2.98
N ASP A 33 11.04 18.25 2.82
CA ASP A 33 12.00 17.16 2.99
C ASP A 33 12.24 16.86 4.49
N LEU A 34 12.26 17.89 5.33
CA LEU A 34 12.26 17.75 6.79
C LEU A 34 10.99 17.08 7.29
N GLU A 35 9.83 17.47 6.77
CA GLU A 35 8.57 16.83 7.11
C GLU A 35 8.58 15.35 6.73
N ARG A 36 9.10 14.95 5.56
CA ARG A 36 9.21 13.53 5.16
C ARG A 36 10.09 12.70 6.10
N GLN A 37 11.13 13.30 6.65
CA GLN A 37 12.03 12.66 7.62
C GLN A 37 11.38 12.61 9.02
N ALA A 38 10.70 13.68 9.44
CA ALA A 38 10.05 13.79 10.74
C ALA A 38 8.68 13.08 10.82
N SER A 39 8.05 12.76 9.68
CA SER A 39 6.67 12.22 9.62
C SER A 39 6.57 10.70 9.73
N HIS A 40 7.59 10.03 10.29
CA HIS A 40 7.51 8.59 10.49
C HIS A 40 6.52 8.18 11.60
N ARG A 41 6.25 9.06 12.58
CA ARG A 41 5.04 9.01 13.43
C ARG A 41 3.95 9.88 12.84
N ARG A 42 2.70 9.46 13.00
CA ARG A 42 1.56 10.38 12.94
C ARG A 42 1.13 10.66 14.37
N TRP A 43 1.54 11.81 14.90
CA TRP A 43 1.13 12.28 16.23
C TRP A 43 -0.37 12.53 16.26
N LYS A 44 -1.03 12.08 17.33
CA LYS A 44 -2.43 12.43 17.63
C LYS A 44 -2.47 13.40 18.80
N ALA A 45 -3.52 14.20 18.85
CA ALA A 45 -3.77 15.04 20.02
C ALA A 45 -3.96 14.14 21.25
N GLY A 46 -3.26 14.44 22.33
CA GLY A 46 -3.25 13.63 23.57
C GLY A 46 -2.15 12.56 23.65
N ASP A 47 -1.35 12.38 22.59
CA ASP A 47 -0.15 11.53 22.68
C ASP A 47 0.93 12.23 23.53
N VAL A 48 1.38 11.55 24.60
CA VAL A 48 2.54 12.00 25.38
C VAL A 48 3.82 11.64 24.63
N TYR A 49 4.81 12.53 24.68
CA TYR A 49 6.13 12.32 24.11
C TYR A 49 7.21 12.48 25.16
N ALA A 50 8.28 11.70 25.05
CA ALA A 50 9.54 11.93 25.73
C ALA A 50 10.57 12.49 24.73
N PRO A 51 11.62 13.19 25.19
CA PRO A 51 12.71 13.62 24.30
C PRO A 51 13.35 12.48 23.50
N HIS A 52 13.33 11.26 24.06
CA HIS A 52 13.82 10.05 23.39
C HIS A 52 13.01 9.67 22.13
N ASP A 53 11.72 10.01 22.09
CA ASP A 53 10.81 9.66 20.99
C ASP A 53 11.11 10.45 19.69
N LEU A 54 11.86 11.54 19.80
CA LEU A 54 12.26 12.39 18.67
C LEU A 54 13.60 11.96 18.06
N THR A 55 14.25 10.96 18.64
CA THR A 55 15.55 10.47 18.17
C THR A 55 15.42 9.67 16.87
N GLY A 56 16.46 9.69 16.04
CA GLY A 56 16.48 8.94 14.78
C GLY A 56 16.25 7.43 14.94
N VAL A 57 16.60 6.87 16.10
CA VAL A 57 16.42 5.43 16.40
C VAL A 57 14.95 5.06 16.53
N GLU A 58 14.17 5.83 17.28
CA GLU A 58 12.71 5.64 17.42
C GLU A 58 11.99 5.88 16.09
N MET A 59 12.41 6.92 15.36
CA MET A 59 11.88 7.22 14.03
C MET A 59 12.12 6.07 13.04
N ALA A 60 13.28 5.41 13.13
CA ALA A 60 13.57 4.22 12.33
C ALA A 60 12.69 3.02 12.72
N LYS A 61 12.34 2.84 14.00
CA LYS A 61 11.39 1.80 14.44
C LYS A 61 10.01 2.02 13.82
N TRP A 62 9.53 3.26 13.81
CA TRP A 62 8.22 3.58 13.23
C TRP A 62 8.21 3.50 11.71
N LYS A 63 9.32 3.82 11.05
CA LYS A 63 9.51 3.57 9.61
C LYS A 63 9.33 2.09 9.27
N LYS A 64 9.82 1.17 10.11
CA LYS A 64 9.62 -0.28 9.93
C LYS A 64 8.16 -0.70 10.16
N LEU A 65 7.48 -0.08 11.11
CA LEU A 65 6.06 -0.35 11.41
C LEU A 65 5.10 0.12 10.31
N ARG A 66 5.51 1.06 9.44
CA ARG A 66 4.73 1.52 8.26
C ARG A 66 4.43 0.45 7.22
N ARG A 67 4.94 -0.78 7.36
CA ARG A 67 4.44 -1.94 6.61
C ARG A 67 2.99 -2.22 7.04
N LYS A 68 2.06 -1.42 6.50
CA LYS A 68 0.60 -1.35 6.72
C LYS A 68 0.15 -1.97 8.04
N PRO A 69 -0.22 -1.18 9.07
CA PRO A 69 -0.70 -1.73 10.34
C PRO A 69 -1.84 -2.71 10.04
N LYS A 70 -1.57 -4.00 10.27
CA LYS A 70 -2.57 -5.03 10.03
C LYS A 70 -3.67 -4.84 11.08
N PRO A 71 -4.95 -4.82 10.68
CA PRO A 71 -6.02 -4.72 11.66
C PRO A 71 -5.91 -5.89 12.63
N ARG A 72 -6.04 -5.64 13.93
CA ARG A 72 -5.91 -6.71 14.94
C ARG A 72 -7.10 -7.68 14.91
N TYR A 73 -8.22 -7.24 14.35
CA TYR A 73 -9.48 -7.96 14.29
C TYR A 73 -9.91 -8.15 12.83
N ASP A 74 -10.66 -9.22 12.57
CA ASP A 74 -11.31 -9.44 11.28
C ASP A 74 -12.45 -8.42 11.12
N VAL A 75 -12.41 -7.66 10.03
CA VAL A 75 -13.39 -6.62 9.70
C VAL A 75 -14.78 -7.23 9.45
N ILE A 76 -14.85 -8.41 8.83
CA ILE A 76 -16.11 -9.07 8.47
C ILE A 76 -16.82 -9.59 9.73
N ASP A 77 -16.06 -10.17 10.67
CA ASP A 77 -16.61 -10.62 11.94
C ASP A 77 -17.11 -9.44 12.78
N ARG A 78 -16.35 -8.33 12.84
CA ARG A 78 -16.76 -7.15 13.61
C ARG A 78 -18.00 -6.46 13.06
N LEU A 79 -18.17 -6.47 11.73
CA LEU A 79 -19.36 -5.94 11.08
C LEU A 79 -20.54 -6.93 11.07
N GLY A 80 -20.34 -8.19 11.47
CA GLY A 80 -21.38 -9.22 11.47
C GLY A 80 -21.89 -9.57 10.08
N LEU A 81 -21.08 -9.35 9.03
CA LEU A 81 -21.50 -9.55 7.64
C LEU A 81 -21.18 -10.97 7.17
N ASN A 82 -22.08 -11.56 6.38
CA ASN A 82 -21.78 -12.81 5.68
C ASN A 82 -21.41 -12.53 4.21
N PRO A 83 -20.15 -12.76 3.80
CA PRO A 83 -19.69 -12.45 2.44
C PRO A 83 -20.53 -13.11 1.34
N LEU A 84 -21.10 -14.29 1.61
CA LEU A 84 -21.88 -15.05 0.62
C LEU A 84 -23.17 -14.36 0.19
N HIS A 85 -23.79 -13.56 1.05
CA HIS A 85 -25.01 -12.82 0.73
C HIS A 85 -24.71 -11.53 -0.04
N HIS A 86 -23.52 -10.96 0.13
CA HIS A 86 -23.11 -9.69 -0.47
C HIS A 86 -22.34 -9.83 -1.79
N TYR A 87 -22.44 -10.97 -2.48
CA TYR A 87 -21.74 -11.19 -3.76
C TYR A 87 -22.17 -10.20 -4.87
N LYS A 88 -23.32 -9.55 -4.72
CA LYS A 88 -23.82 -8.51 -5.64
C LYS A 88 -23.22 -7.12 -5.34
N ASN A 89 -22.52 -6.93 -4.22
CA ASN A 89 -21.92 -5.66 -3.89
C ASN A 89 -20.48 -5.60 -4.44
N PHE A 90 -20.31 -4.92 -5.59
CA PHE A 90 -19.02 -4.78 -6.25
C PHE A 90 -18.00 -3.98 -5.42
N SER A 91 -18.45 -3.08 -4.53
CA SER A 91 -17.56 -2.31 -3.65
C SER A 91 -16.93 -3.20 -2.58
N ILE A 92 -17.71 -4.09 -1.95
CA ILE A 92 -17.17 -5.03 -0.95
C ILE A 92 -16.23 -6.03 -1.62
N MET A 93 -16.61 -6.61 -2.75
CA MET A 93 -15.82 -7.66 -3.38
C MET A 93 -14.49 -7.13 -3.94
N SER A 94 -14.46 -5.89 -4.46
CA SER A 94 -13.27 -5.31 -5.13
C SER A 94 -12.14 -4.97 -4.17
N GLU A 95 -12.44 -4.63 -2.93
CA GLU A 95 -11.46 -4.38 -1.87
C GLU A 95 -10.56 -5.62 -1.61
N TYR A 96 -11.15 -6.81 -1.77
CA TYR A 96 -10.47 -8.10 -1.59
C TYR A 96 -9.89 -8.68 -2.89
N MET A 97 -9.90 -7.90 -3.98
CA MET A 97 -9.25 -8.24 -5.25
C MET A 97 -8.06 -7.31 -5.53
N THR A 98 -7.10 -7.79 -6.29
CA THR A 98 -6.04 -6.96 -6.86
C THR A 98 -6.58 -6.14 -8.03
N GLU A 99 -5.82 -5.14 -8.46
CA GLU A 99 -6.15 -4.37 -9.68
C GLU A 99 -6.32 -5.28 -10.91
N MET A 100 -5.60 -6.40 -10.93
CA MET A 100 -5.65 -7.44 -11.97
C MET A 100 -6.77 -8.48 -11.77
N GLY A 101 -7.71 -8.27 -10.85
CA GLY A 101 -8.84 -9.19 -10.61
C GLY A 101 -8.48 -10.48 -9.86
N ARG A 102 -7.28 -10.59 -9.27
CA ARG A 102 -6.89 -11.78 -8.47
C ARG A 102 -7.37 -11.63 -7.03
N ILE A 103 -7.84 -12.71 -6.41
CA ILE A 103 -8.21 -12.69 -4.99
C ILE A 103 -6.95 -12.48 -4.15
N ARG A 104 -6.96 -11.50 -3.24
CA ARG A 104 -5.82 -11.16 -2.37
C ARG A 104 -5.53 -12.29 -1.37
N HIS A 105 -4.27 -12.44 -0.99
CA HIS A 105 -3.85 -13.45 -0.01
C HIS A 105 -4.32 -13.08 1.40
N SER A 106 -4.46 -14.06 2.31
CA SER A 106 -4.86 -13.82 3.70
C SER A 106 -3.94 -12.86 4.45
N ASN A 107 -2.66 -12.80 4.05
CA ASN A 107 -1.69 -11.85 4.60
C ASN A 107 -2.02 -10.38 4.27
N ASP A 108 -2.72 -10.15 3.16
CA ASP A 108 -3.07 -8.82 2.67
C ASP A 108 -4.47 -8.40 3.15
N THR A 109 -5.40 -9.36 3.24
CA THR A 109 -6.79 -9.12 3.66
C THR A 109 -6.96 -9.16 5.17
N ASN A 110 -6.10 -9.91 5.86
CA ASN A 110 -6.13 -10.12 7.31
C ASN A 110 -7.50 -10.60 7.82
N LEU A 111 -8.17 -11.42 7.02
CA LEU A 111 -9.39 -12.12 7.41
C LEU A 111 -9.03 -13.45 8.07
N ARG A 112 -9.90 -13.92 8.96
CA ARG A 112 -9.82 -15.27 9.51
C ARG A 112 -9.92 -16.30 8.37
N PRO A 113 -9.22 -17.46 8.43
CA PRO A 113 -9.23 -18.43 7.33
C PRO A 113 -10.64 -18.87 6.89
N VAL A 114 -11.59 -18.95 7.81
CA VAL A 114 -13.00 -19.27 7.52
C VAL A 114 -13.65 -18.18 6.68
N ASN A 115 -13.47 -16.92 7.06
CA ASN A 115 -14.04 -15.77 6.36
C ASN A 115 -13.35 -15.50 5.03
N GLN A 116 -12.03 -15.71 4.96
CA GLN A 116 -11.28 -15.67 3.70
C GLN A 116 -11.84 -16.68 2.68
N ARG A 117 -12.17 -17.91 3.10
CA ARG A 117 -12.81 -18.90 2.21
C ARG A 117 -14.21 -18.48 1.76
N LYS A 118 -15.02 -17.92 2.67
CA LYS A 118 -16.36 -17.41 2.34
C LYS A 118 -16.29 -16.23 1.36
N MET A 119 -15.37 -15.29 1.60
CA MET A 119 -15.10 -14.15 0.72
C MET A 119 -14.62 -14.61 -0.66
N ALA A 120 -13.65 -15.53 -0.71
CA ALA A 120 -13.16 -16.07 -1.96
C ALA A 120 -14.25 -16.82 -2.74
N LYS A 121 -15.17 -17.52 -2.05
CA LYS A 121 -16.33 -18.16 -2.67
C LYS A 121 -17.33 -17.14 -3.21
N ALA A 122 -17.57 -16.04 -2.49
CA ALA A 122 -18.43 -14.95 -2.95
C ALA A 122 -17.86 -14.25 -4.19
N ILE A 123 -16.55 -13.97 -4.21
CA ILE A 123 -15.86 -13.39 -5.37
C ILE A 123 -15.93 -14.33 -6.59
N ARG A 124 -15.61 -15.62 -6.41
CA ARG A 124 -15.73 -16.60 -7.51
C ARG A 124 -17.16 -16.72 -8.04
N ARG A 125 -18.17 -16.63 -7.17
CA ARG A 125 -19.58 -16.57 -7.58
C ARG A 125 -19.89 -15.32 -8.39
N ALA A 126 -19.44 -14.14 -7.94
CA ALA A 126 -19.66 -12.88 -8.61
C ALA A 126 -19.04 -12.86 -10.03
N VAL A 127 -17.80 -13.37 -10.16
CA VAL A 127 -17.10 -13.51 -11.44
C VAL A 127 -17.79 -14.56 -12.32
N GLY A 128 -18.13 -15.73 -11.78
CA GLY A 128 -18.75 -16.82 -12.55
C GLY A 128 -20.16 -16.51 -13.06
N LEU A 129 -20.91 -15.65 -12.37
CA LEU A 129 -22.22 -15.17 -12.84
C LEU A 129 -22.10 -14.08 -13.90
N GLY A 130 -20.94 -13.43 -14.06
CA GLY A 130 -20.68 -12.44 -15.11
C GLY A 130 -21.41 -11.10 -14.96
N ILE A 131 -22.16 -10.87 -13.88
CA ILE A 131 -23.08 -9.73 -13.77
C ILE A 131 -22.37 -8.44 -13.31
N LEU A 132 -21.29 -8.55 -12.52
CA LEU A 132 -20.81 -7.40 -11.72
C LEU A 132 -19.29 -7.30 -11.53
N MET A 133 -18.50 -8.30 -11.93
CA MET A 133 -17.04 -8.26 -11.73
C MET A 133 -16.28 -8.87 -12.90
N PRO A 134 -15.39 -8.09 -13.56
CA PRO A 134 -14.44 -8.63 -14.53
C PRO A 134 -13.40 -9.53 -13.84
N GLY A 135 -12.96 -10.58 -14.52
CA GLY A 135 -11.87 -11.44 -14.03
C GLY A 135 -10.48 -10.82 -14.18
N THR A 136 -10.34 -9.79 -15.02
CA THR A 136 -9.06 -9.17 -15.39
C THR A 136 -8.80 -7.82 -14.71
N HIS A 137 -9.85 -7.10 -14.33
CA HIS A 137 -9.73 -5.76 -13.76
C HIS A 137 -10.84 -5.50 -12.73
N ARG A 138 -10.68 -4.43 -11.94
CA ARG A 138 -11.74 -3.95 -11.04
C ARG A 138 -12.97 -3.50 -11.81
N HIS A 139 -14.10 -3.40 -11.12
CA HIS A 139 -15.33 -2.89 -11.70
C HIS A 139 -15.12 -1.47 -12.28
N PRO A 140 -15.63 -1.16 -13.49
CA PRO A 140 -15.37 0.11 -14.17
C PRO A 140 -15.83 1.34 -13.38
N GLU A 141 -16.92 1.25 -12.62
CA GLU A 141 -17.36 2.38 -11.77
C GLU A 141 -16.35 2.71 -10.67
N ILE A 142 -15.63 1.71 -10.16
CA ILE A 142 -14.58 1.94 -9.16
C ILE A 142 -13.38 2.61 -9.81
N LEU A 143 -12.99 2.15 -11.00
CA LEU A 143 -11.91 2.77 -11.76
C LEU A 143 -12.23 4.23 -12.11
N ARG A 144 -13.50 4.52 -12.44
CA ARG A 144 -13.98 5.88 -12.68
C ARG A 144 -13.85 6.76 -11.44
N ILE A 145 -14.17 6.24 -10.26
CA ILE A 145 -14.00 6.96 -8.97
C ILE A 145 -12.51 7.19 -8.67
N ASP A 146 -11.68 6.15 -8.84
CA ASP A 146 -10.23 6.21 -8.59
C ASP A 146 -9.54 7.24 -9.52
N MET A 147 -10.00 7.38 -10.77
CA MET A 147 -9.47 8.36 -11.73
C MET A 147 -9.90 9.80 -11.44
N ASN A 148 -11.03 10.03 -10.77
CA ASN A 148 -11.54 11.37 -10.48
C ASN A 148 -11.85 11.55 -8.98
N PRO A 149 -10.83 11.62 -8.12
CA PRO A 149 -10.99 11.71 -6.67
C PRO A 149 -11.54 13.05 -6.15
N GLY A 150 -11.87 14.00 -7.04
CA GLY A 150 -12.26 15.38 -6.72
C GLY A 150 -13.73 15.73 -6.95
N ARG A 151 -14.63 14.74 -6.97
CA ARG A 151 -16.09 14.94 -6.80
C ARG A 151 -16.55 14.33 -5.49
#